data_AF-A0A9E3Q012-F1
#
_entry.id   AF-A0A9E3Q012-F1
#
_cell.length_a   1.000
_cell.length_b   1.000
_cell.length_c   1.000
_cell.angle_alpha   90.00
_cell.angle_beta   90.00
_cell.angle_gamma   90.00
#
_symmetry.space_group_name_H-M   'P 1'
#
loop_
_entity.id
_entity.type
_entity.pdbx_description
1 polymer ?
#
loop_
_entity_poly.entity_id
_entity_poly.type
_entity_poly.pdbx_seq_one_letter_code
_entity_poly.pdbx_strand_id
1 'polypeptide(L)'
;MKEIRMTTFQSSTKTILATVTVVLLTAHPLMGESCGGSCCGSRPASPSGESGVHLGHSVTPSLAVASVPANLEGAAKAVFSNYLTIQAALANDSLDKVGTSAESLAKAIGSEGGRAFPKEIAEQAERLARARDLGAARKAFQILSESLVREVKAGKVPAGTFVEVYCPMAKSSWLQMDTVVRNPYFGRAMLDCGRVKT
;
A
#
# COMPACT_ATOMS: atom_id res chain seq x y z
N MET A 1 -16.35 34.45 58.65
CA MET A 1 -15.72 33.14 58.45
C MET A 1 -16.70 32.24 57.70
N LYS A 2 -16.36 31.74 56.51
CA LYS A 2 -17.12 30.69 55.82
C LYS A 2 -16.14 29.67 55.26
N GLU A 3 -16.43 28.43 55.64
CA GLU A 3 -15.64 27.21 55.61
C GLU A 3 -15.19 26.75 54.23
N ILE A 4 -14.01 26.14 54.23
CA ILE A 4 -13.35 25.41 53.13
C ILE A 4 -13.98 24.02 53.06
N ARG A 5 -14.59 23.65 51.92
CA ARG A 5 -14.92 22.24 51.64
C ARG A 5 -13.90 21.66 50.68
N MET A 6 -12.98 20.88 51.24
CA MET A 6 -12.18 19.89 50.54
C MET A 6 -13.10 18.75 50.08
N THR A 7 -13.21 18.52 48.77
CA THR A 7 -13.82 17.31 48.21
C THR A 7 -12.73 16.34 47.81
N THR A 8 -12.59 15.29 48.62
CA THR A 8 -11.81 14.08 48.39
C THR A 8 -12.29 13.38 47.11
N PHE A 9 -11.37 13.12 46.16
CA PHE A 9 -11.62 12.29 44.99
C PHE A 9 -11.09 10.88 45.29
N GLN A 10 -12.01 9.95 45.52
CA GLN A 10 -11.72 8.53 45.75
C GLN A 10 -12.32 7.71 44.59
N SER A 11 -11.69 6.56 44.30
CA SER A 11 -12.18 5.43 43.47
C SER A 11 -11.67 5.44 42.03
N SER A 12 -11.20 4.35 41.43
CA SER A 12 -10.89 2.98 41.87
C SER A 12 -10.04 2.38 40.76
N THR A 13 -8.89 1.81 41.11
CA THR A 13 -8.12 0.93 40.21
C THR A 13 -8.85 -0.40 40.07
N LYS A 14 -9.38 -0.72 38.89
CA LYS A 14 -9.87 -2.07 38.58
C LYS A 14 -8.82 -2.84 37.76
N THR A 15 -8.16 -3.74 38.49
CA THR A 15 -7.32 -4.85 38.02
C THR A 15 -8.03 -5.69 36.96
N ILE A 16 -7.40 -5.89 35.81
CA ILE A 16 -7.83 -6.84 34.78
C ILE A 16 -7.07 -8.15 35.03
N LEU A 17 -7.80 -9.19 35.45
CA LEU A 17 -7.27 -10.53 35.64
C LEU A 17 -7.34 -11.28 34.29
N ALA A 18 -6.19 -11.59 33.70
CA ALA A 18 -6.09 -12.45 32.54
C ALA A 18 -6.13 -13.92 32.98
N THR A 19 -7.11 -14.69 32.50
CA THR A 19 -7.13 -16.15 32.61
C THR A 19 -6.93 -16.75 31.23
N VAL A 20 -5.69 -17.14 30.95
CA VAL A 20 -5.30 -17.98 29.81
C VAL A 20 -5.49 -19.42 30.23
N THR A 21 -6.45 -20.12 29.64
CA THR A 21 -6.63 -21.56 29.84
C THR A 21 -6.05 -22.29 28.63
N VAL A 22 -4.86 -22.87 28.83
CA VAL A 22 -4.28 -23.89 27.94
C VAL A 22 -4.91 -25.23 28.30
N VAL A 23 -5.50 -25.93 27.33
CA VAL A 23 -5.74 -27.37 27.43
C VAL A 23 -5.24 -28.04 26.15
N LEU A 24 -4.41 -29.04 26.40
CA LEU A 24 -3.58 -29.83 25.49
C LEU A 24 -4.27 -31.18 25.18
N LEU A 25 -3.76 -31.88 24.16
CA LEU A 25 -4.02 -33.28 23.72
C LEU A 25 -5.34 -33.52 22.96
N THR A 26 -5.34 -34.20 21.81
CA THR A 26 -4.81 -35.56 21.60
C THR A 26 -4.24 -35.80 20.20
N ALA A 27 -3.18 -36.61 20.13
CA ALA A 27 -2.65 -37.23 18.92
C ALA A 27 -3.32 -38.60 18.69
N HIS A 28 -3.50 -39.05 17.43
CA HIS A 28 -3.44 -40.46 17.03
C HIS A 28 -3.03 -40.61 15.54
N PRO A 29 -2.11 -41.52 15.19
CA PRO A 29 -1.61 -41.79 13.83
C PRO A 29 -2.30 -43.01 13.19
N LEU A 30 -2.38 -43.09 11.86
CA LEU A 30 -2.49 -44.36 11.11
C LEU A 30 -1.86 -44.26 9.71
N MET A 31 -1.36 -45.41 9.27
CA MET A 31 -0.36 -45.72 8.24
C MET A 31 -0.91 -45.88 6.80
N GLY A 32 -0.01 -45.97 5.82
CA GLY A 32 -0.23 -46.58 4.49
C GLY A 32 0.52 -45.85 3.36
N GLU A 33 1.79 -46.16 3.05
CA GLU A 33 2.32 -47.24 2.17
C GLU A 33 2.31 -46.95 0.66
N SER A 34 3.52 -47.11 0.06
CA SER A 34 3.80 -47.63 -1.30
C SER A 34 3.46 -46.74 -2.52
N CYS A 35 4.28 -46.59 -3.57
CA CYS A 35 5.23 -47.51 -4.21
C CYS A 35 6.50 -46.78 -4.72
N GLY A 36 7.60 -47.54 -4.81
CA GLY A 36 8.84 -47.14 -5.47
C GLY A 36 9.10 -47.85 -6.80
N GLY A 37 10.16 -47.38 -7.47
CA GLY A 37 10.87 -48.00 -8.61
C GLY A 37 10.42 -47.49 -9.99
N SER A 38 11.23 -47.43 -11.04
CA SER A 38 12.66 -47.60 -11.28
C SER A 38 12.85 -47.43 -12.81
N CYS A 39 13.94 -46.77 -13.23
CA CYS A 39 14.73 -47.04 -14.44
C CYS A 39 14.14 -47.01 -15.89
N CYS A 40 14.74 -46.11 -16.68
CA CYS A 40 15.40 -46.29 -17.99
C CYS A 40 14.63 -46.42 -19.34
N GLY A 41 15.02 -45.50 -20.24
CA GLY A 41 15.33 -45.72 -21.67
C GLY A 41 14.36 -45.07 -22.68
N SER A 42 14.71 -44.55 -23.86
CA SER A 42 15.94 -44.21 -24.59
C SER A 42 15.51 -43.47 -25.89
N ARG A 43 16.11 -42.30 -26.20
CA ARG A 43 16.48 -41.63 -27.50
C ARG A 43 15.82 -42.00 -28.88
N PRO A 44 16.06 -41.26 -29.99
CA PRO A 44 16.15 -39.80 -30.25
C PRO A 44 15.43 -39.37 -31.58
N ALA A 45 15.40 -38.07 -31.92
CA ALA A 45 15.76 -37.51 -33.25
C ALA A 45 15.42 -36.00 -33.41
N SER A 46 16.47 -35.18 -33.54
CA SER A 46 16.54 -33.88 -34.25
C SER A 46 16.55 -34.12 -35.77
N PRO A 47 16.39 -33.13 -36.70
CA PRO A 47 17.03 -31.79 -36.75
C PRO A 47 16.04 -30.69 -37.25
N SER A 48 16.32 -29.43 -37.58
CA SER A 48 17.48 -28.52 -37.72
C SER A 48 16.85 -27.13 -37.93
N GLY A 49 17.48 -26.05 -37.47
CA GLY A 49 17.06 -24.69 -37.80
C GLY A 49 17.89 -23.64 -37.08
N GLU A 50 18.80 -23.03 -37.84
CA GLU A 50 19.94 -22.21 -37.42
C GLU A 50 19.66 -20.81 -36.82
N SER A 51 20.59 -20.44 -35.92
CA SER A 51 21.28 -19.15 -35.74
C SER A 51 20.58 -17.83 -36.09
N GLY A 52 20.32 -17.05 -35.04
CA GLY A 52 20.17 -15.60 -35.10
C GLY A 52 20.65 -14.96 -33.79
N VAL A 53 21.89 -14.49 -33.79
CA VAL A 53 22.49 -13.70 -32.72
C VAL A 53 21.84 -12.31 -32.65
N HIS A 54 21.28 -11.94 -31.51
CA HIS A 54 21.32 -10.55 -31.07
C HIS A 54 21.35 -10.47 -29.54
N LEU A 55 22.51 -10.08 -29.03
CA LEU A 55 22.73 -9.61 -27.66
C LEU A 55 21.97 -8.28 -27.49
N GLY A 56 20.74 -8.36 -27.00
CA GLY A 56 20.02 -7.25 -26.43
C GLY A 56 19.67 -7.59 -24.99
N HIS A 57 20.55 -7.24 -24.05
CA HIS A 57 20.16 -7.13 -22.66
C HIS A 57 19.14 -6.00 -22.58
N SER A 58 17.85 -6.34 -22.63
CA SER A 58 16.79 -5.45 -22.19
C SER A 58 17.01 -5.23 -20.70
N VAL A 59 17.81 -4.22 -20.38
CA VAL A 59 17.70 -3.54 -19.11
C VAL A 59 16.32 -2.90 -19.16
N THR A 60 15.31 -3.62 -18.69
CA THR A 60 14.10 -2.96 -18.21
C THR A 60 14.59 -1.90 -17.23
N PRO A 61 14.22 -0.63 -17.39
CA PRO A 61 14.35 0.30 -16.28
C PRO A 61 13.46 -0.29 -15.20
N SER A 62 14.08 -0.99 -14.25
CA SER A 62 13.46 -1.23 -12.96
C SER A 62 13.28 0.16 -12.39
N LEU A 63 12.09 0.72 -12.65
CA LEU A 63 11.64 1.98 -12.11
C LEU A 63 11.84 1.86 -10.62
N ALA A 64 12.87 2.53 -10.13
CA ALA A 64 13.17 2.62 -8.72
C ALA A 64 11.88 2.96 -8.00
N VAL A 65 11.46 2.06 -7.11
CA VAL A 65 10.30 2.27 -6.24
C VAL A 65 10.52 3.63 -5.60
N ALA A 66 9.62 4.58 -5.90
CA ALA A 66 9.72 5.95 -5.40
C ALA A 66 9.84 5.89 -3.86
N SER A 67 11.06 6.07 -3.37
CA SER A 67 11.35 5.97 -1.95
C SER A 67 10.85 7.22 -1.27
N VAL A 68 10.02 7.04 -0.24
CA VAL A 68 9.53 8.11 0.64
C VAL A 68 10.72 8.93 1.16
N PRO A 69 10.61 10.27 1.24
CA PRO A 69 11.73 11.10 1.64
C PRO A 69 12.06 10.89 3.12
N ALA A 70 13.35 10.94 3.45
CA ALA A 70 13.89 10.62 4.76
C ALA A 70 13.41 11.54 5.90
N ASN A 71 12.72 12.63 5.56
CA ASN A 71 12.17 13.61 6.51
C ASN A 71 10.75 13.25 6.99
N LEU A 72 10.10 12.24 6.42
CA LEU A 72 8.82 11.74 6.92
C LEU A 72 9.06 10.65 7.95
N GLU A 73 8.43 10.83 9.12
CA GLU A 73 8.55 9.92 10.26
C GLU A 73 7.16 9.47 10.75
N GLY A 74 7.14 8.41 11.56
CA GLY A 74 5.94 7.87 12.18
C GLY A 74 4.80 7.57 11.19
N ALA A 75 3.57 7.95 11.57
CA ALA A 75 2.37 7.69 10.79
C ALA A 75 2.40 8.30 9.38
N ALA A 76 3.00 9.48 9.21
CA ALA A 76 3.07 10.13 7.90
C ALA A 76 3.92 9.31 6.92
N LYS A 77 5.07 8.79 7.38
CA LYS A 77 5.93 7.90 6.59
C LYS A 77 5.17 6.67 6.11
N ALA A 78 4.45 6.02 7.03
CA ALA A 78 3.68 4.82 6.72
C ALA A 78 2.54 5.10 5.74
N VAL A 79 1.80 6.20 5.92
CA VAL A 79 0.70 6.59 5.02
C VAL A 79 1.23 6.84 3.61
N PHE A 80 2.25 7.68 3.46
CA PHE A 80 2.73 8.06 2.13
C PHE A 80 3.54 6.95 1.44
N SER A 81 4.22 6.06 2.19
CA SER A 81 4.86 4.88 1.58
C SER A 81 3.86 3.95 0.92
N ASN A 82 2.75 3.68 1.61
CA ASN A 82 1.70 2.83 1.07
C ASN A 82 0.98 3.52 -0.08
N TYR A 83 0.71 4.83 0.04
CA TYR A 83 0.12 5.63 -1.03
C TYR A 83 0.95 5.59 -2.32
N LEU A 84 2.27 5.78 -2.25
CA LEU A 84 3.16 5.74 -3.43
C LEU A 84 3.25 4.35 -4.04
N THR A 85 3.18 3.29 -3.22
CA THR A 85 3.12 1.90 -3.73
C THR A 85 1.86 1.68 -4.57
N ILE A 86 0.71 2.15 -4.07
CA ILE A 86 -0.57 2.10 -4.78
C ILE A 86 -0.49 2.91 -6.08
N GLN A 87 0.01 4.15 -6.01
CA GLN A 87 0.14 5.03 -7.16
C GLN A 87 0.97 4.37 -8.26
N ALA A 88 2.13 3.80 -7.93
CA ALA A 88 3.01 3.12 -8.87
C ALA A 88 2.35 1.88 -9.49
N ALA A 89 1.66 1.07 -8.69
CA ALA A 89 0.94 -0.11 -9.18
C ALA A 89 -0.16 0.28 -10.18
N LEU A 90 -0.99 1.27 -9.87
CA LEU A 90 -2.09 1.72 -10.73
C LEU A 90 -1.60 2.41 -12.01
N ALA A 91 -0.48 3.14 -11.94
CA ALA A 91 0.19 3.70 -13.11
C ALA A 91 0.70 2.59 -14.06
N ASN A 92 1.02 1.41 -13.53
CA ASN A 92 1.45 0.25 -14.29
C ASN A 92 0.32 -0.74 -14.65
N ASP A 93 -0.95 -0.32 -14.56
CA ASP A 93 -2.13 -1.18 -14.80
C ASP A 93 -2.14 -2.46 -13.92
N SER A 94 -1.62 -2.37 -12.69
CA SER A 94 -1.52 -3.49 -11.77
C SER A 94 -2.37 -3.29 -10.52
N LEU A 95 -2.99 -4.37 -10.05
CA LEU A 95 -3.60 -4.47 -8.72
C LEU A 95 -2.65 -5.08 -7.69
N ASP A 96 -1.44 -5.48 -8.10
CA ASP A 96 -0.43 -6.02 -7.19
C ASP A 96 -0.17 -5.01 -6.06
N LYS A 97 -0.24 -5.50 -4.82
CA LYS A 97 -0.06 -4.74 -3.58
C LYS A 97 -1.04 -3.58 -3.35
N VAL A 98 -1.98 -3.28 -4.26
CA VAL A 98 -2.94 -2.17 -4.07
C VAL A 98 -3.79 -2.41 -2.83
N GLY A 99 -4.37 -3.61 -2.70
CA GLY A 99 -5.22 -3.95 -1.57
C GLY A 99 -4.47 -3.92 -0.23
N THR A 100 -3.34 -4.62 -0.16
CA THR A 100 -2.54 -4.74 1.07
C THR A 100 -1.92 -3.42 1.50
N SER A 101 -1.48 -2.58 0.56
CA SER A 101 -0.96 -1.24 0.85
C SER A 101 -2.08 -0.32 1.34
N ALA A 102 -3.28 -0.40 0.75
CA ALA A 102 -4.41 0.41 1.16
C ALA A 102 -4.90 0.04 2.59
N GLU A 103 -4.92 -1.25 2.93
CA GLU A 103 -5.18 -1.70 4.31
C GLU A 103 -4.12 -1.19 5.29
N SER A 104 -2.84 -1.25 4.89
CA SER A 104 -1.73 -0.79 5.73
C SER A 104 -1.78 0.73 5.95
N LEU A 105 -2.19 1.49 4.93
CA LEU A 105 -2.45 2.92 5.03
C LEU A 105 -3.57 3.21 6.03
N ALA A 106 -4.71 2.53 5.91
CA ALA A 106 -5.83 2.69 6.85
C ALA A 106 -5.43 2.38 8.30
N LYS A 107 -4.68 1.29 8.51
CA LYS A 107 -4.15 0.90 9.83
C LYS A 107 -3.19 1.95 10.39
N ALA A 108 -2.29 2.50 9.58
CA ALA A 108 -1.35 3.53 10.01
C ALA A 108 -2.09 4.77 10.55
N ILE A 109 -3.21 5.15 9.92
CA ILE A 109 -4.07 6.22 10.41
C ILE A 109 -4.79 5.81 11.70
N GLY A 110 -5.32 4.59 11.79
CA GLY A 110 -6.05 4.12 12.97
C GLY A 110 -5.19 3.96 14.23
N SER A 111 -3.96 3.46 14.11
CA SER A 111 -3.10 3.15 15.26
C SER A 111 -2.30 4.37 15.76
N GLU A 112 -1.71 5.13 14.84
CA GLU A 112 -0.71 6.16 15.16
C GLU A 112 -1.06 7.53 14.56
N GLY A 113 -1.90 7.55 13.52
CA GLY A 113 -2.18 8.74 12.71
C GLY A 113 -3.49 9.47 13.02
N GLY A 114 -4.30 9.01 13.98
CA GLY A 114 -5.67 9.48 14.18
C GLY A 114 -5.81 10.97 14.54
N ARG A 115 -4.72 11.59 15.03
CA ARG A 115 -4.62 13.06 15.21
C ARG A 115 -3.98 13.78 14.01
N ALA A 116 -3.16 13.08 13.24
CA ALA A 116 -2.41 13.64 12.12
C ALA A 116 -3.26 13.73 10.86
N PHE A 117 -4.07 12.71 10.57
CA PHE A 117 -4.90 12.59 9.38
C PHE A 117 -6.38 12.46 9.75
N PRO A 118 -7.31 13.02 8.95
CA PRO A 118 -8.74 12.78 9.11
C PRO A 118 -9.10 11.29 8.99
N LYS A 119 -10.03 10.83 9.84
CA LYS A 119 -10.55 9.44 9.81
C LYS A 119 -11.09 9.04 8.44
N GLU A 120 -11.68 9.99 7.71
CA GLU A 120 -12.15 9.85 6.33
C GLU A 120 -11.09 9.19 5.41
N ILE A 121 -9.82 9.54 5.55
CA ILE A 121 -8.74 9.02 4.69
C ILE A 121 -8.54 7.52 4.93
N ALA A 122 -8.68 7.05 6.18
CA ALA A 122 -8.65 5.63 6.48
C ALA A 122 -9.83 4.90 5.81
N GLU A 123 -11.03 5.47 5.88
CA GLU A 123 -12.23 4.88 5.26
C GLU A 123 -12.14 4.86 3.73
N GLN A 124 -11.53 5.88 3.11
CA GLN A 124 -11.23 5.91 1.68
C GLN A 124 -10.23 4.81 1.28
N ALA A 125 -9.16 4.62 2.07
CA ALA A 125 -8.18 3.58 1.85
C ALA A 125 -8.79 2.17 2.03
N GLU A 126 -9.66 1.98 3.02
CA GLU A 126 -10.41 0.73 3.16
C GLU A 126 -11.34 0.45 1.97
N ARG A 127 -11.98 1.48 1.41
CA ARG A 127 -12.77 1.34 0.17
C ARG A 127 -11.89 0.90 -0.99
N LEU A 128 -10.70 1.50 -1.13
CA LEU A 128 -9.72 1.11 -2.13
C LEU A 128 -9.24 -0.33 -1.94
N ALA A 129 -9.00 -0.76 -0.69
CA ALA A 129 -8.59 -2.12 -0.38
C ALA A 129 -9.59 -3.19 -0.85
N ARG A 130 -10.88 -2.84 -0.91
CA ARG A 130 -11.96 -3.72 -1.36
C ARG A 130 -12.14 -3.75 -2.88
N ALA A 131 -11.44 -2.91 -3.65
CA ALA A 131 -11.53 -2.91 -5.10
C ALA A 131 -11.10 -4.26 -5.69
N ARG A 132 -11.84 -4.73 -6.70
CA ARG A 132 -11.62 -6.05 -7.34
C ARG A 132 -11.13 -5.96 -8.78
N ASP A 133 -11.16 -4.76 -9.36
CA ASP A 133 -10.73 -4.48 -10.72
C ASP A 133 -10.04 -3.10 -10.78
N LEU A 134 -9.31 -2.85 -11.88
CA LEU A 134 -8.56 -1.60 -12.09
C LEU A 134 -9.46 -0.37 -12.12
N GLY A 135 -10.66 -0.47 -12.68
CA GLY A 135 -11.59 0.65 -12.78
C GLY A 135 -12.10 1.07 -11.40
N ALA A 136 -12.49 0.12 -10.57
CA ALA A 136 -12.88 0.34 -9.18
C ALA A 136 -11.71 0.90 -8.35
N ALA A 137 -10.51 0.34 -8.52
CA ALA A 137 -9.32 0.80 -7.80
C ALA A 137 -8.96 2.24 -8.16
N ARG A 138 -9.01 2.61 -9.44
CA ARG A 138 -8.75 3.98 -9.92
C ARG A 138 -9.74 5.00 -9.37
N LYS A 139 -11.03 4.68 -9.37
CA LYS A 139 -12.07 5.56 -8.80
C LYS A 139 -11.86 5.76 -7.31
N ALA A 140 -11.58 4.69 -6.56
CA ALA A 140 -11.31 4.79 -5.13
C ALA A 140 -10.00 5.55 -4.85
N PHE A 141 -8.96 5.32 -5.65
CA PHE A 141 -7.68 6.02 -5.53
C PHE A 141 -7.82 7.52 -5.84
N GLN A 142 -8.65 7.91 -6.81
CA GLN A 142 -8.91 9.31 -7.13
C GLN A 142 -9.38 10.07 -5.87
N ILE A 143 -10.38 9.53 -5.18
CA ILE A 143 -10.92 10.10 -3.94
C ILE A 143 -9.83 10.17 -2.85
N LEU A 144 -9.09 9.08 -2.64
CA LEU A 144 -8.01 9.02 -1.66
C LEU A 144 -6.89 10.05 -1.96
N SER A 145 -6.51 10.18 -3.23
CA SER A 145 -5.45 11.07 -3.68
C SER A 145 -5.78 12.53 -3.45
N GLU A 146 -7.04 12.94 -3.68
CA GLU A 146 -7.47 14.32 -3.44
C GLU A 146 -7.45 14.68 -1.95
N SER A 147 -7.88 13.77 -1.08
CA SER A 147 -7.79 14.01 0.36
C SER A 147 -6.34 14.10 0.84
N LEU A 148 -5.44 13.26 0.34
CA LEU A 148 -4.02 13.36 0.70
C LEU A 148 -3.35 14.62 0.12
N VAL A 149 -3.71 15.06 -1.09
CA VAL A 149 -3.27 16.36 -1.64
C VAL A 149 -3.70 17.51 -0.73
N ARG A 150 -4.94 17.49 -0.23
CA ARG A 150 -5.42 18.49 0.73
C ARG A 150 -4.60 18.50 2.01
N GLU A 151 -4.29 17.34 2.58
CA GLU A 151 -3.50 17.25 3.81
C GLU A 151 -2.06 17.77 3.60
N VAL A 152 -1.45 17.48 2.45
CA VAL A 152 -0.13 18.05 2.09
C VAL A 152 -0.21 19.57 2.00
N LYS A 153 -1.24 20.12 1.35
CA LYS A 153 -1.46 21.58 1.26
C LYS A 153 -1.75 22.22 2.61
N ALA A 154 -2.33 21.48 3.55
CA ALA A 154 -2.57 21.93 4.92
C ALA A 154 -1.31 21.92 5.80
N GLY A 155 -0.13 21.58 5.24
CA GLY A 155 1.14 21.61 5.96
C GLY A 155 1.41 20.39 6.84
N LYS A 156 0.71 19.26 6.59
CA LYS A 156 0.93 18.01 7.34
C LYS A 156 2.26 17.34 7.03
N VAL A 157 2.91 17.74 5.94
CA VAL A 157 4.25 17.32 5.55
C VAL A 157 5.09 18.55 5.18
N PRO A 158 6.43 18.47 5.27
CA PRO A 158 7.29 19.57 4.87
C PRO A 158 7.04 20.00 3.42
N ALA A 159 7.09 21.30 3.14
CA ALA A 159 6.94 21.81 1.78
C ALA A 159 8.01 21.21 0.85
N GLY A 160 7.64 20.94 -0.41
CA GLY A 160 8.54 20.32 -1.39
C GLY A 160 8.77 18.82 -1.23
N THR A 161 8.14 18.17 -0.25
CA THR A 161 8.23 16.71 -0.04
C THR A 161 7.66 15.92 -1.22
N PHE A 162 6.59 16.42 -1.83
CA PHE A 162 5.90 15.79 -2.96
C PHE A 162 5.69 16.79 -4.08
N VAL A 163 5.68 16.27 -5.30
CA VAL A 163 5.19 16.95 -6.50
C VAL A 163 3.70 16.64 -6.65
N GLU A 164 2.87 17.68 -6.71
CA GLU A 164 1.47 17.54 -7.11
C GLU A 164 1.37 17.54 -8.64
N VAL A 165 0.63 16.59 -9.19
CA VAL A 165 0.34 16.52 -10.62
C VAL A 165 -1.16 16.49 -10.83
N TYR A 166 -1.66 17.29 -11.77
CA TYR A 166 -3.09 17.40 -12.09
C TYR A 166 -3.41 16.75 -13.43
N CYS A 167 -4.40 15.84 -13.46
CA CYS A 167 -4.93 15.26 -14.67
C CYS A 167 -6.22 16.00 -15.12
N PRO A 168 -6.22 16.72 -16.25
CA PRO A 168 -7.42 17.44 -16.71
C PRO A 168 -8.58 16.52 -17.11
N MET A 169 -8.29 15.27 -17.52
CA MET A 169 -9.32 14.30 -17.91
C MET A 169 -10.02 13.68 -16.71
N ALA A 170 -9.27 13.33 -15.66
CA ALA A 170 -9.85 12.84 -14.41
C ALA A 170 -10.43 13.98 -13.56
N LYS A 171 -10.00 15.23 -13.82
CA LYS A 171 -10.28 16.42 -13.00
C LYS A 171 -9.79 16.31 -11.55
N SER A 172 -8.72 15.56 -11.32
CA SER A 172 -8.14 15.31 -9.99
C SER A 172 -6.62 15.41 -9.99
N SER A 173 -6.07 15.60 -8.79
CA SER A 173 -4.64 15.67 -8.53
C SER A 173 -4.14 14.46 -7.73
N TRP A 174 -2.92 14.02 -8.02
CA TRP A 174 -2.18 13.05 -7.21
C TRP A 174 -0.82 13.61 -6.78
N LEU A 175 -0.17 12.91 -5.84
CA LEU A 175 1.17 13.22 -5.37
C LEU A 175 2.16 12.17 -5.88
N GLN A 176 3.37 12.60 -6.21
CA GLN A 176 4.50 11.73 -6.55
C GLN A 176 5.83 12.35 -6.10
N MET A 177 6.92 11.59 -6.20
CA MET A 177 8.23 11.99 -5.68
C MET A 177 9.07 12.84 -6.63
N ASP A 178 8.85 12.68 -7.93
CA ASP A 178 9.64 13.32 -8.98
C ASP A 178 8.72 14.03 -9.99
N THR A 179 9.31 14.72 -10.95
CA THR A 179 8.57 15.41 -12.02
C THR A 179 8.24 14.51 -13.20
N VAL A 180 8.62 13.22 -13.17
CA VAL A 180 8.35 12.26 -14.24
C VAL A 180 6.92 11.74 -14.07
N VAL A 181 5.99 12.32 -14.82
CA VAL A 181 4.56 12.03 -14.71
C VAL A 181 4.28 10.53 -14.90
N ARG A 182 3.59 9.93 -13.92
CA ARG A 182 3.12 8.53 -13.98
C ARG A 182 1.67 8.48 -13.56
N ASN A 183 0.76 8.61 -14.52
CA ASN A 183 -0.68 8.80 -14.27
C ASN A 183 -1.34 7.52 -13.70
N PRO A 184 -1.76 7.51 -12.42
CA PRO A 184 -2.40 6.35 -11.80
C PRO A 184 -3.86 6.17 -12.24
N TYR A 185 -4.51 7.21 -12.73
CA TYR A 185 -5.93 7.20 -13.10
C TYR A 185 -6.18 6.52 -14.43
N PHE A 186 -5.21 6.52 -15.33
CA PHE A 186 -5.33 5.93 -16.67
C PHE A 186 -4.25 4.90 -17.00
N GLY A 187 -3.25 4.72 -16.14
CA GLY A 187 -2.22 3.69 -16.32
C GLY A 187 -1.41 3.90 -17.59
N ARG A 188 -1.01 2.79 -18.22
CA ARG A 188 -0.14 2.81 -19.41
C ARG A 188 -0.82 3.43 -20.63
N ALA A 189 -2.15 3.50 -20.65
CA ALA A 189 -2.89 4.14 -21.75
C ALA A 189 -2.60 5.64 -21.87
N MET A 190 -2.31 6.32 -20.76
CA MET A 190 -2.00 7.75 -20.72
C MET A 190 -0.98 8.06 -19.61
N LEU A 191 0.11 7.30 -19.57
CA LEU A 191 1.06 7.31 -18.46
C LEU A 191 1.65 8.71 -18.23
N ASP A 192 1.96 9.43 -19.31
CA ASP A 192 2.58 10.75 -19.26
C ASP A 192 1.56 11.90 -19.20
N CYS A 193 0.26 11.60 -19.13
CA CYS A 193 -0.78 12.62 -19.09
C CYS A 193 -0.90 13.24 -17.69
N GLY A 194 -0.50 14.49 -17.56
CA GLY A 194 -0.62 15.26 -16.32
C GLY A 194 0.12 16.60 -16.44
N ARG A 195 -0.26 17.55 -15.59
CA ARG A 195 0.45 18.82 -15.46
C ARG A 195 1.03 18.92 -14.06
N VAL A 196 2.35 18.92 -13.97
CA VAL A 196 3.07 19.21 -12.73
C VAL A 196 2.65 20.59 -12.24
N LYS A 197 2.26 20.68 -10.97
CA LYS A 197 1.94 21.95 -10.31
C LYS A 197 3.24 22.47 -9.69
N THR A 198 3.64 23.66 -10.14
CA THR A 198 4.73 24.48 -9.59
C THR A 198 4.21 25.40 -8.50
#